data_AF-A0A937S5M0-F1
#
_entry.id   AF-A0A937S5M0-F1
#
_cell.length_a   1.000
_cell.length_b   1.000
_cell.length_c   1.000
_cell.angle_alpha   90.00
_cell.angle_beta   90.00
_cell.angle_gamma   90.00
#
_symmetry.space_group_name_H-M   'P 1'
#
loop_
_entity.id
_entity.type
_entity.pdbx_description
1 polymer ?
#
loop_
_entity_poly.entity_id
_entity_poly.type
_entity_poly.pdbx_seq_one_letter_code
_entity_poly.pdbx_strand_id
1 'polypeptide(L)'
;MNFLIDHNLGGQAEILFGNIASQGWLELLPIRFVTFKEMNLSIDSNDRVVWRIAQENQMILLTANRSMKGEESLEQVLREENTADAFPVITIGDADRFLVDRVYRNRCVDRMLAILLDIENWMGTGRLFIP
;
A
#
# COMPACT_ATOMS: atom_id res chain seq x y z
N MET A 1 -3.08 11.92 0.50
CA MET A 1 -3.15 10.51 0.93
C MET A 1 -1.79 10.06 1.42
N ASN A 2 -1.74 9.48 2.61
CA ASN A 2 -0.53 8.93 3.18
C ASN A 2 -0.51 7.42 2.97
N PHE A 3 0.67 6.89 2.66
CA PHE A 3 0.89 5.45 2.53
C PHE A 3 1.89 4.99 3.56
N LEU A 4 1.59 3.91 4.27
CA LEU A 4 2.60 3.16 5.00
C LEU A 4 3.23 2.16 4.04
N ILE A 5 4.52 2.33 3.76
CA ILE A 5 5.28 1.45 2.87
C ILE A 5 5.81 0.29 3.69
N ASP A 6 5.36 -0.91 3.33
CA ASP A 6 5.87 -2.14 3.93
C ASP A 6 7.37 -2.28 3.65
N HIS A 7 8.10 -2.82 4.62
CA HIS A 7 9.56 -2.93 4.56
C HIS A 7 10.07 -3.74 3.36
N ASN A 8 9.25 -4.62 2.79
CA ASN A 8 9.54 -5.44 1.62
C ASN A 8 9.49 -4.66 0.28
N LEU A 9 9.11 -3.38 0.30
CA LEU A 9 8.86 -2.57 -0.90
C LEU A 9 9.86 -1.43 -1.15
N GLY A 10 10.95 -1.31 -0.39
CA GLY A 10 11.83 -0.12 -0.42
C GLY A 10 12.16 0.41 -1.84
N GLY A 11 12.80 -0.40 -2.69
CA GLY A 11 13.20 0.03 -4.03
C GLY A 11 12.02 0.23 -4.99
N GLN A 12 10.98 -0.61 -4.90
CA GLN A 12 9.77 -0.49 -5.72
C GLN A 12 9.00 0.79 -5.36
N ALA A 13 8.91 1.14 -4.08
CA ALA A 13 8.21 2.32 -3.59
C ALA A 13 8.89 3.61 -4.05
N GLU A 14 10.23 3.67 -4.02
CA GLU A 14 10.97 4.81 -4.58
C GLU A 14 10.69 5.01 -6.07
N ILE A 15 10.75 3.92 -6.85
CA ILE A 15 10.46 3.95 -8.28
C ILE A 15 9.00 4.33 -8.55
N LEU A 16 8.06 3.82 -7.76
CA LEU A 16 6.64 4.13 -7.86
C LEU A 16 6.41 5.63 -7.60
N PHE A 17 6.95 6.15 -6.50
CA PHE A 17 6.83 7.55 -6.12
C PHE A 17 7.45 8.48 -7.16
N GLY A 18 8.63 8.14 -7.67
CA GLY A 18 9.28 8.87 -8.76
C GLY A 18 8.43 8.89 -10.05
N ASN A 19 7.74 7.79 -10.36
CA ASN A 19 6.86 7.73 -11.53
C ASN A 19 5.62 8.62 -11.36
N ILE A 20 4.95 8.58 -10.21
CA ILE A 20 3.84 9.50 -9.86
C ILE A 20 4.30 10.96 -10.02
N ALA A 21 5.46 11.31 -9.45
CA ALA A 21 6.01 12.65 -9.50
C ALA A 21 6.32 13.10 -10.93
N SER A 22 6.97 12.25 -11.73
CA SER A 22 7.35 12.56 -13.11
C SER A 22 6.15 12.78 -14.03
N GLN A 23 4.97 12.26 -13.66
CA GLN A 23 3.72 12.45 -14.38
C GLN A 23 2.92 13.67 -13.89
N GLY A 24 3.43 14.43 -12.92
CA GLY A 24 2.80 15.66 -12.39
C GLY A 24 1.69 15.42 -11.37
N TRP A 25 1.42 14.17 -10.98
CA TRP A 25 0.29 13.85 -10.09
C TRP A 25 0.40 14.45 -8.69
N LEU A 26 1.62 14.71 -8.21
CA LEU A 26 1.82 15.32 -6.88
C LEU A 26 1.30 16.75 -6.79
N GLU A 27 1.13 17.44 -7.93
CA GLU A 27 0.52 18.79 -7.98
C GLU A 27 -1.00 18.74 -7.81
N LEU A 28 -1.63 17.60 -8.14
CA LEU A 28 -3.07 17.40 -8.12
C LEU A 28 -3.53 16.63 -6.87
N LEU A 29 -2.75 15.64 -6.46
CA LEU A 29 -3.04 14.76 -5.34
C LEU A 29 -1.82 14.72 -4.41
N PRO A 30 -1.92 15.26 -3.18
CA PRO A 30 -0.82 15.23 -2.24
C PRO A 30 -0.62 13.79 -1.76
N ILE A 31 0.33 13.07 -2.36
CA ILE A 31 0.68 11.69 -2.00
C ILE A 31 1.98 11.72 -1.20
N ARG A 32 1.99 11.05 -0.04
CA ARG A 32 3.19 10.88 0.79
C ARG A 32 3.40 9.41 1.12
N PHE A 33 4.63 8.95 0.95
CA PHE A 33 5.06 7.63 1.40
C PHE A 33 5.77 7.78 2.75
N VAL A 34 5.37 6.95 3.72
CA VAL A 34 5.89 6.91 5.08
C VAL A 34 6.47 5.52 5.31
N THR A 35 7.70 5.47 5.79
CA THR A 35 8.42 4.22 6.05
C THR A 35 8.19 3.70 7.47
N PHE A 36 8.49 2.41 7.70
CA PHE A 36 8.47 1.84 9.06
C PHE A 36 9.41 2.60 10.01
N LYS A 37 10.57 3.03 9.50
CA LYS A 37 11.54 3.82 10.27
C LYS A 37 10.93 5.14 10.76
N GLU A 38 10.17 5.84 9.91
CA GLU A 38 9.47 7.07 10.32
C GLU A 38 8.39 6.81 11.37
N MET A 39 7.76 5.63 11.34
CA MET A 39 6.74 5.22 12.32
C MET A 39 7.30 4.52 13.56
N ASN A 40 8.63 4.41 13.71
CA ASN A 40 9.29 3.60 14.74
C ASN A 40 8.78 2.14 14.80
N LEU A 41 8.42 1.58 13.64
CA LEU A 41 7.99 0.20 13.47
C LEU A 41 9.19 -0.72 13.28
N SER A 42 9.16 -1.89 13.92
CA SER A 42 10.14 -2.95 13.65
C SER A 42 9.88 -3.56 12.27
N ILE A 43 10.93 -3.93 11.56
CA ILE A 43 10.79 -4.72 10.31
C ILE A 43 10.16 -6.09 10.58
N ASP A 44 10.30 -6.60 11.81
CA ASP A 44 9.72 -7.88 12.25
C ASP A 44 8.29 -7.74 12.79
N SER A 45 7.69 -6.54 12.72
CA SER A 45 6.31 -6.33 13.15
C SER A 45 5.32 -7.14 12.31
N ASN A 46 4.46 -7.88 13.01
CA ASN A 46 3.44 -8.73 12.38
C ASN A 46 2.37 -7.92 11.61
N ASP A 47 1.55 -8.61 10.82
CA ASP A 47 0.57 -7.96 9.93
C ASP A 47 -0.49 -7.19 10.69
N ARG A 48 -0.89 -7.67 11.87
CA ARG A 48 -1.90 -7.01 12.72
C ARG A 48 -1.41 -5.67 13.24
N VAL A 49 -0.20 -5.63 13.80
CA VAL A 49 0.42 -4.40 14.31
C VAL A 49 0.60 -3.38 13.19
N VAL A 50 1.12 -3.82 12.04
CA VAL A 50 1.36 -2.93 10.90
C VAL A 50 0.04 -2.39 10.33
N TRP A 51 -0.97 -3.24 10.18
CA TRP A 51 -2.28 -2.81 9.68
C TRP A 51 -2.95 -1.82 10.65
N ARG A 52 -2.99 -2.12 11.95
CA ARG A 52 -3.57 -1.20 12.95
C ARG A 52 -2.89 0.16 12.94
N ILE A 53 -1.55 0.19 12.93
CA ILE A 53 -0.81 1.46 12.85
C ILE A 53 -1.13 2.23 11.57
N ALA A 54 -1.28 1.55 10.44
CA ALA A 54 -1.71 2.20 9.21
C ALA A 54 -3.11 2.84 9.39
N GLN A 55 -4.08 2.10 9.91
CA GLN A 55 -5.46 2.59 10.09
C GLN A 55 -5.55 3.73 11.12
N GLU A 56 -4.90 3.59 12.28
CA GLU A 56 -4.86 4.60 13.35
C GLU A 56 -4.28 5.94 12.86
N ASN A 57 -3.37 5.89 11.89
CA ASN A 57 -2.75 7.06 11.28
C ASN A 57 -3.38 7.45 9.94
N GLN A 58 -4.53 6.86 9.58
CA GLN A 58 -5.27 7.15 8.35
C GLN A 58 -4.39 7.00 7.08
N MET A 59 -3.65 5.89 7.03
CA MET A 59 -2.73 5.56 5.94
C MET A 59 -3.17 4.30 5.20
N ILE A 60 -2.96 4.30 3.89
CA ILE A 60 -3.08 3.11 3.04
C ILE A 60 -1.81 2.27 3.19
N LEU A 61 -1.94 1.01 3.59
CA LEU A 61 -0.80 0.09 3.58
C LEU A 61 -0.49 -0.32 2.13
N LEU A 62 0.74 -0.09 1.68
CA LEU A 62 1.24 -0.57 0.39
C LEU A 62 2.24 -1.71 0.62
N THR A 63 2.02 -2.85 -0.03
CA THR A 63 2.89 -4.05 0.03
C THR A 63 2.98 -4.72 -1.34
N ALA A 64 3.86 -5.70 -1.52
CA ALA A 64 3.84 -6.60 -2.69
C ALA A 64 3.61 -8.05 -2.31
N ASN A 65 3.97 -8.44 -1.10
CA ASN A 65 3.74 -9.79 -0.63
C ASN A 65 3.90 -9.88 0.90
N ARG A 66 2.82 -9.67 1.65
CA ARG A 66 2.66 -10.29 2.98
C ARG A 66 1.91 -11.58 2.78
N SER A 67 2.65 -12.69 2.68
CA SER A 67 2.10 -14.03 2.84
C SER A 67 2.71 -14.63 4.10
N MET A 68 2.25 -14.18 5.26
CA MET A 68 2.44 -14.92 6.49
C MET A 68 1.30 -15.92 6.58
N LYS A 69 1.59 -17.21 6.73
CA LYS A 69 0.54 -18.20 7.06
C LYS A 69 0.39 -18.21 8.58
N GLY A 70 -0.83 -18.02 9.09
CA GLY A 70 -1.11 -18.09 10.53
C GLY A 70 -2.16 -17.09 10.98
N GLU A 71 -2.42 -17.05 12.29
CA GLU A 71 -3.44 -16.18 12.92
C GLU A 71 -3.14 -14.68 12.79
N GLU A 72 -1.87 -14.34 12.56
CA GLU A 72 -1.41 -12.97 12.37
C GLU A 72 -1.15 -12.65 10.89
N SER A 73 -1.75 -13.41 9.95
CA SER A 73 -1.68 -13.06 8.54
C SER A 73 -2.54 -11.85 8.22
N LEU A 74 -2.12 -11.09 7.23
CA LEU A 74 -2.87 -9.94 6.75
C LEU A 74 -4.31 -10.34 6.35
N GLU A 75 -4.51 -11.50 5.72
CA GLU A 75 -5.85 -12.00 5.39
C GLU A 75 -6.70 -12.23 6.64
N GLN A 76 -6.13 -12.81 7.70
CA GLN A 76 -6.86 -13.05 8.94
C GLN A 76 -7.19 -11.74 9.64
N VAL A 77 -6.23 -10.81 9.69
CA VAL A 77 -6.43 -9.45 10.25
C VAL A 77 -7.55 -8.73 9.52
N LEU A 78 -7.52 -8.73 8.18
CA LEU A 78 -8.57 -8.10 7.37
C LEU A 78 -9.93 -8.81 7.52
N ARG A 79 -9.96 -10.09 7.87
CA ARG A 79 -11.22 -10.79 8.15
C ARG A 79 -11.81 -10.42 9.51
N GLU A 80 -10.96 -10.23 10.50
CA GLU A 80 -11.36 -10.02 11.90
C GLU A 80 -11.59 -8.55 12.25
N GLU A 81 -10.79 -7.64 11.69
CA GLU A 81 -10.70 -6.25 12.15
C GLU A 81 -11.14 -5.22 11.11
N ASN A 82 -11.31 -5.60 9.85
CA ASN A 82 -11.71 -4.66 8.80
C ASN A 82 -13.13 -4.13 9.05
N THR A 83 -13.31 -2.83 8.84
CA THR A 83 -14.56 -2.10 9.03
C THR A 83 -14.95 -1.38 7.74
N ALA A 84 -16.19 -0.89 7.65
CA ALA A 84 -16.66 -0.18 6.45
C ALA A 84 -15.87 1.13 6.16
N ASP A 85 -15.23 1.69 7.18
CA ASP A 85 -14.42 2.91 7.14
C ASP A 85 -12.91 2.64 7.20
N ALA A 86 -12.46 1.40 7.08
CA ALA A 86 -11.05 1.07 7.01
C ALA A 86 -10.47 1.38 5.62
N PHE A 87 -9.27 1.94 5.57
CA PHE A 87 -8.53 2.09 4.31
C PHE A 87 -8.16 0.73 3.72
N PRO A 88 -8.26 0.55 2.39
CA PRO A 88 -7.84 -0.69 1.76
C PRO A 88 -6.32 -0.87 1.87
N VAL A 89 -5.88 -2.13 1.87
CA VAL A 89 -4.48 -2.48 1.64
C VAL A 89 -4.26 -2.62 0.14
N ILE A 90 -3.26 -1.93 -0.40
CA ILE A 90 -2.88 -2.04 -1.81
C ILE A 90 -1.69 -3.00 -1.94
N THR A 91 -1.82 -4.00 -2.81
CA THR A 91 -0.78 -4.99 -3.10
C THR A 91 -0.34 -4.92 -4.56
N ILE A 92 0.94 -4.65 -4.82
CA ILE A 92 1.54 -4.84 -6.15
C ILE A 92 1.64 -6.34 -6.42
N GLY A 93 0.95 -6.83 -7.45
CA GLY A 93 0.81 -8.27 -7.69
C GLY A 93 2.13 -8.98 -8.01
N ASP A 94 3.05 -8.30 -8.71
CA ASP A 94 4.35 -8.84 -9.12
C ASP A 94 5.43 -7.74 -8.97
N ALA A 95 6.04 -7.69 -7.78
CA ALA A 95 7.08 -6.71 -7.48
C ALA A 95 8.38 -6.90 -8.28
N ASP A 96 8.68 -8.11 -8.74
CA ASP A 96 9.87 -8.35 -9.55
C ASP A 96 9.65 -7.79 -10.96
N ARG A 97 8.46 -8.05 -11.53
CA ARG A 97 8.06 -7.46 -12.81
C ARG A 97 7.96 -5.95 -12.75
N PHE A 98 7.49 -5.38 -11.64
CA PHE A 98 7.45 -3.93 -11.42
C PHE A 98 8.79 -3.23 -11.68
N LEU A 99 9.90 -3.87 -11.29
CA LEU A 99 11.24 -3.31 -11.44
C LEU A 99 11.67 -3.24 -12.92
N VAL A 100 11.37 -4.29 -13.69
CA VAL A 100 11.91 -4.48 -15.03
C VAL A 100 10.97 -4.07 -16.17
N ASP A 101 9.66 -4.10 -15.96
CA ASP A 101 8.64 -3.82 -16.97
C ASP A 101 7.99 -2.44 -16.74
N ARG A 102 8.42 -1.46 -17.54
CA ARG A 102 7.90 -0.08 -17.47
C ARG A 102 6.39 -0.01 -17.76
N VAL A 103 5.86 -0.86 -18.62
CA VAL A 103 4.44 -0.86 -18.97
C VAL A 103 3.63 -1.41 -17.80
N TYR A 104 4.10 -2.48 -17.18
CA TYR A 104 3.52 -3.02 -15.94
C TYR A 104 3.49 -1.95 -14.85
N ARG A 105 4.66 -1.35 -14.56
CA ARG A 105 4.79 -0.26 -13.59
C ARG A 105 3.82 0.90 -13.83
N ASN A 106 3.64 1.35 -15.07
CA ASN A 106 2.70 2.42 -15.38
C ASN A 106 1.25 2.01 -15.08
N ARG A 107 0.87 0.75 -15.34
CA ARG A 107 -0.46 0.25 -14.96
C ARG A 107 -0.64 0.20 -13.43
N CYS A 108 0.39 -0.09 -12.66
CA CYS A 108 0.32 0.00 -11.20
C CYS A 108 -0.01 1.44 -10.76
N VAL A 109 0.69 2.42 -11.35
CA VAL A 109 0.47 3.85 -11.08
C VAL A 109 -0.97 4.24 -11.43
N ASP A 110 -1.43 3.93 -12.65
CA ASP A 110 -2.77 4.25 -13.12
C ASP A 110 -3.85 3.65 -12.20
N ARG A 111 -3.68 2.38 -11.81
CA ARG A 111 -4.63 1.69 -10.94
C ARG A 111 -4.64 2.27 -9.52
N MET A 112 -3.48 2.58 -8.96
CA MET A 112 -3.37 3.21 -7.65
C MET A 112 -4.02 4.59 -7.65
N LEU A 113 -3.77 5.42 -8.66
CA LEU A 113 -4.38 6.74 -8.78
C LEU A 113 -5.91 6.65 -8.93
N ALA A 114 -6.41 5.68 -9.71
CA ALA A 114 -7.85 5.43 -9.80
C ALA A 114 -8.49 5.07 -8.45
N ILE A 115 -7.78 4.30 -7.61
CA ILE A 115 -8.24 4.00 -6.24
C ILE A 115 -8.24 5.27 -5.39
N LEU A 116 -7.17 6.08 -5.46
CA LEU A 116 -7.04 7.30 -4.67
C LEU A 116 -8.08 8.37 -5.00
N LEU A 117 -8.42 8.52 -6.28
CA LEU A 117 -9.41 9.48 -6.75
C LEU A 117 -10.84 9.15 -6.29
N ASP A 118 -11.10 7.89 -5.95
CA ASP A 118 -12.42 7.40 -5.58
C ASP A 118 -12.38 6.61 -4.26
N ILE A 119 -11.50 7.03 -3.34
CA ILE A 119 -11.14 6.25 -2.15
C ILE A 119 -12.36 5.86 -1.30
N GLU A 120 -13.39 6.72 -1.24
CA GLU A 120 -14.63 6.47 -0.50
C GLU A 120 -15.34 5.18 -0.95
N ASN A 121 -15.30 4.85 -2.25
CA ASN A 121 -15.87 3.62 -2.80
C ASN A 121 -14.98 2.38 -2.58
N TRP A 122 -13.75 2.57 -2.10
CA TRP A 122 -12.80 1.49 -1.82
C TRP A 122 -12.60 1.23 -0.33
N MET A 123 -13.19 2.05 0.55
CA MET A 123 -13.16 1.84 2.00
C MET A 123 -13.82 0.51 2.37
N GLY A 124 -13.25 -0.19 3.34
CA GLY A 124 -13.74 -1.47 3.85
C GLY A 124 -13.65 -2.65 2.87
N THR A 125 -13.05 -2.47 1.69
CA THR A 125 -12.86 -3.56 0.72
C THR A 125 -11.78 -4.56 1.13
N GLY A 126 -11.01 -4.26 2.18
CA GLY A 126 -9.93 -5.12 2.67
C GLY A 126 -8.68 -4.98 1.81
N ARG A 127 -8.44 -5.90 0.88
CA ARG A 127 -7.20 -5.97 0.08
C ARG A 127 -7.47 -5.82 -1.41
N LEU A 128 -6.77 -4.87 -2.04
CA LEU A 128 -6.84 -4.60 -3.47
C LEU A 128 -5.50 -4.94 -4.13
N PHE A 129 -5.55 -5.77 -5.16
CA PHE A 129 -4.39 -6.06 -5.99
C PHE A 129 -4.34 -5.07 -7.15
N ILE A 130 -3.17 -4.47 -7.33
CA ILE A 130 -2.82 -3.72 -8.53
C ILE A 130 -1.86 -4.55 -9.38
N PRO A 131 -1.83 -4.32 -10.70
CA PRO A 131 -0.85 -4.95 -11.57
C PRO A 131 0.53 -4.38 -11.27
#